data_AF-A0A349EBR1-F1
#
_entry.id   AF-A0A349EBR1-F1
#
_cell.length_a   1.000
_cell.length_b   1.000
_cell.length_c   1.000
_cell.angle_alpha   90.00
_cell.angle_beta   90.00
_cell.angle_gamma   90.00
#
_symmetry.space_group_name_H-M   'P 1'
#
loop_
_entity.id
_entity.type
_entity.pdbx_description
1 polymer ?
#
loop_
_entity_poly.entity_id
_entity_poly.type
_entity_poly.pdbx_seq_one_letter_code
_entity_poly.pdbx_strand_id
1 'polypeptide(L)'
;MTMKYQVTRLTRCAGGKLLTYSLLFSCLGLFSSLAAAQLPELGSPSTGSGIATTAKFFGGATADNSVSFGSSFGADQPLDIFTEVQVESGHVNTVGNIYLLIQLGADIFMRLESGEYAVWDQTLENLQATLPGRTLQASEPITILENVAFGPAGLAGATLSIFLAYDTTAATGELYYSGVPLTVAIEAEVTEAASLTFFRSNISSPIIQSNCIGCHVSGGPAGGTPLVYVTNGVEGFQDTNYNTLLEYIKNVPNGSSKILSRPQGIGHGGGAVLATESAGFADWSQFVSSVQNEVASNGSNVQSIFAAVAKMDNEQTLRKAALLYAGRLP
;
A
#
# COMPACT_ATOMS: atom_id res chain seq x y z
N MET A 1 -26.67 25.55 35.91
CA MET A 1 -27.77 24.62 35.60
C MET A 1 -27.61 23.43 36.55
N THR A 2 -28.52 23.37 37.51
CA THR A 2 -28.43 22.57 38.73
C THR A 2 -28.99 21.18 38.45
N MET A 3 -28.21 20.10 38.65
CA MET A 3 -28.79 18.75 38.73
C MET A 3 -28.67 18.21 40.15
N LYS A 4 -29.86 17.98 40.71
CA LYS A 4 -30.16 17.69 42.10
C LYS A 4 -29.94 16.20 42.37
N TYR A 5 -29.25 15.91 43.47
CA TYR A 5 -29.31 14.61 44.13
C TYR A 5 -30.75 14.34 44.58
N GLN A 6 -31.37 13.26 44.07
CA GLN A 6 -32.62 12.76 44.62
C GLN A 6 -32.32 11.73 45.70
N VAL A 7 -32.55 12.17 46.94
CA VAL A 7 -32.67 11.37 48.14
C VAL A 7 -34.02 10.66 48.10
N THR A 8 -34.03 9.33 47.98
CA THR A 8 -35.26 8.55 48.13
C THR A 8 -35.43 8.17 49.59
N ARG A 9 -36.53 8.65 50.19
CA ARG A 9 -36.95 8.41 51.57
C ARG A 9 -37.22 6.93 51.82
N LEU A 10 -36.72 6.43 52.95
CA LEU A 10 -37.19 5.20 53.57
C LEU A 10 -38.59 5.38 54.14
N THR A 11 -39.53 4.54 53.71
CA THR A 11 -40.74 4.21 54.45
C THR A 11 -40.66 2.75 54.87
N ARG A 12 -40.54 2.53 56.18
CA ARG A 12 -40.63 1.23 56.84
C ARG A 12 -42.04 0.66 56.68
N CYS A 13 -42.15 -0.56 56.14
CA CYS A 13 -43.22 -1.48 56.52
C CYS A 13 -42.60 -2.84 56.88
N ALA A 14 -42.91 -3.22 58.13
CA ALA A 14 -42.69 -4.44 58.88
C ALA A 14 -42.32 -5.74 58.14
N GLY A 15 -41.31 -6.41 58.70
CA GLY A 15 -41.39 -7.83 59.06
C GLY A 15 -41.04 -8.85 57.98
N GLY A 16 -39.88 -9.47 58.10
CA GLY A 16 -39.61 -10.76 57.44
C GLY A 16 -38.19 -10.91 56.92
N LYS A 17 -37.36 -11.61 57.71
CA LYS A 17 -36.11 -12.32 57.37
C LYS A 17 -35.62 -12.16 55.91
N LEU A 18 -34.54 -11.38 55.72
CA LEU A 18 -33.73 -11.44 54.49
C LEU A 18 -33.03 -12.81 54.42
N LEU A 19 -33.50 -13.67 53.53
CA LEU A 19 -32.68 -14.73 52.95
C LEU A 19 -32.03 -14.13 51.70
N THR A 20 -30.72 -13.92 51.78
CA THR A 20 -29.85 -13.48 50.69
C THR A 20 -29.80 -14.56 49.61
N TYR A 21 -30.47 -14.33 48.48
CA TYR A 21 -30.22 -15.06 47.24
C TYR A 21 -29.16 -14.29 46.45
N SER A 22 -27.89 -14.68 46.61
CA SER A 22 -26.83 -14.27 45.70
C SER A 22 -26.92 -15.14 44.44
N LEU A 23 -27.52 -14.61 43.38
CA LEU A 23 -27.37 -15.16 42.03
C LEU A 23 -25.91 -14.97 41.60
N LEU A 24 -25.11 -16.02 41.77
CA LEU A 24 -23.83 -16.19 41.08
C LEU A 24 -24.13 -16.47 39.61
N PHE A 25 -24.22 -15.40 38.81
CA PHE A 25 -24.07 -15.49 37.36
C PHE A 25 -22.60 -15.81 37.09
N SER A 26 -22.25 -17.10 37.02
CA SER A 26 -21.01 -17.54 36.37
C SER A 26 -21.15 -17.28 34.88
N CYS A 27 -20.75 -16.08 34.43
CA CYS A 27 -20.29 -15.91 33.06
C CYS A 27 -18.98 -16.68 32.93
N LEU A 28 -19.04 -17.97 32.58
CA LEU A 28 -17.94 -18.62 31.88
C LEU A 28 -17.85 -17.93 30.52
N GLY A 29 -17.05 -16.86 30.46
CA GLY A 29 -16.58 -16.32 29.20
C GLY A 29 -15.76 -17.43 28.54
N LEU A 30 -16.33 -18.04 27.50
CA LEU A 30 -15.55 -18.73 26.48
C LEU A 30 -14.67 -17.65 25.83
N PHE A 31 -13.47 -17.45 26.38
CA PHE A 31 -12.40 -16.82 25.62
C PHE A 31 -12.03 -17.82 24.54
N SER A 32 -12.68 -17.70 23.37
CA SER A 32 -12.15 -18.29 22.16
C SER A 32 -10.81 -17.61 21.90
N SER A 33 -9.72 -18.21 22.38
CA SER A 33 -8.39 -17.84 21.90
C SER A 33 -8.39 -18.14 20.41
N LEU A 34 -8.41 -17.11 19.56
CA LEU A 34 -8.08 -17.30 18.16
C LEU A 34 -6.68 -17.92 18.13
N ALA A 35 -6.58 -19.16 17.64
CA ALA A 35 -5.30 -19.81 17.44
C ALA A 35 -4.60 -19.09 16.30
N ALA A 36 -3.36 -18.63 16.53
CA ALA A 36 -2.52 -18.12 15.46
C ALA A 36 -2.30 -19.22 14.41
N ALA A 37 -2.31 -18.85 13.14
CA ALA A 37 -1.93 -19.73 12.05
C ALA A 37 -0.47 -20.15 12.21
N GLN A 38 -0.14 -21.34 11.69
CA GLN A 38 1.24 -21.80 11.63
C GLN A 38 2.01 -20.99 10.58
N LEU A 39 3.23 -20.57 10.93
CA LEU A 39 4.11 -19.82 10.02
C LEU A 39 4.44 -20.69 8.78
N PRO A 40 4.25 -20.18 7.54
CA PRO A 40 4.49 -20.96 6.33
C PRO A 40 5.97 -21.33 6.13
N GLU A 41 6.24 -22.58 5.74
CA GLU A 41 7.58 -23.04 5.35
C GLU A 41 7.93 -22.51 3.96
N LEU A 42 9.11 -21.90 3.82
CA LEU A 42 9.69 -21.45 2.56
C LEU A 42 10.35 -22.64 1.87
N GLY A 43 9.99 -22.86 0.60
CA GLY A 43 10.42 -24.04 -0.14
C GLY A 43 11.91 -24.04 -0.52
N SER A 44 12.40 -25.24 -0.84
CA SER A 44 13.72 -25.50 -1.46
C SER A 44 14.91 -24.97 -0.65
N PRO A 45 15.07 -25.34 0.64
CA PRO A 45 16.26 -24.97 1.40
C PRO A 45 17.52 -25.46 0.68
N SER A 46 18.54 -24.62 0.63
CA SER A 46 19.73 -24.82 -0.20
C SER A 46 21.01 -24.46 0.56
N THR A 47 22.15 -24.94 0.05
CA THR A 47 23.48 -24.59 0.56
C THR A 47 24.32 -23.92 -0.52
N GLY A 48 25.38 -23.20 -0.13
CA GLY A 48 26.31 -22.55 -1.05
C GLY A 48 27.08 -23.55 -1.92
N SER A 49 27.39 -24.74 -1.36
CA SER A 49 28.04 -25.82 -2.09
C SER A 49 27.10 -26.69 -2.93
N GLY A 50 25.78 -26.56 -2.76
CA GLY A 50 24.78 -27.41 -3.41
C GLY A 50 24.59 -28.79 -2.74
N ILE A 51 25.21 -29.02 -1.58
CA ILE A 51 24.94 -30.20 -0.74
C ILE A 51 23.52 -30.09 -0.16
N ALA A 52 22.81 -31.21 -0.09
CA ALA A 52 21.48 -31.24 0.50
C ALA A 52 21.51 -30.84 1.98
N THR A 53 20.52 -30.05 2.40
CA THR A 53 20.37 -29.60 3.79
C THR A 53 19.02 -30.01 4.38
N THR A 54 19.00 -30.19 5.70
CA THR A 54 17.83 -30.40 6.53
C THR A 54 17.35 -29.12 7.21
N ALA A 55 18.04 -27.99 7.02
CA ALA A 55 17.62 -26.69 7.52
C ALA A 55 16.28 -26.30 6.92
N LYS A 56 15.47 -25.58 7.70
CA LYS A 56 14.18 -25.09 7.25
C LYS A 56 14.05 -23.60 7.54
N PHE A 57 13.29 -22.94 6.68
CA PHE A 57 13.09 -21.51 6.72
C PHE A 57 11.59 -21.27 6.68
N PHE A 58 11.11 -20.33 7.47
CA PHE A 58 9.70 -19.99 7.55
C PHE A 58 9.55 -18.48 7.46
N GLY A 59 8.43 -18.04 6.90
CA GLY A 59 8.15 -16.63 6.75
C GLY A 59 6.70 -16.36 6.40
N GLY A 60 6.16 -15.30 6.97
CA GLY A 60 4.80 -14.86 6.68
C GLY A 60 4.60 -13.39 7.00
N ALA A 61 3.79 -12.74 6.17
CA ALA A 61 3.26 -11.41 6.42
C ALA A 61 1.78 -11.53 6.81
N THR A 62 1.34 -10.73 7.76
CA THR A 62 -0.03 -10.75 8.27
C THR A 62 -0.50 -9.34 8.59
N ALA A 63 -1.80 -9.10 8.41
CA ALA A 63 -2.48 -7.87 8.81
C ALA A 63 -3.55 -8.11 9.87
N ASP A 64 -3.66 -9.34 10.37
CA ASP A 64 -4.73 -9.81 11.25
C ASP A 64 -4.18 -10.47 12.52
N ASN A 65 -3.01 -10.04 12.97
CA ASN A 65 -2.29 -10.57 14.14
C ASN A 65 -2.05 -12.08 14.05
N SER A 66 -1.55 -12.54 12.90
CA SER A 66 -1.25 -13.95 12.62
C SER A 66 -2.46 -14.88 12.60
N VAL A 67 -3.68 -14.38 12.39
CA VAL A 67 -4.84 -15.24 12.12
C VAL A 67 -4.71 -15.89 10.74
N SER A 68 -4.14 -15.17 9.77
CA SER A 68 -3.78 -15.69 8.46
C SER A 68 -2.48 -15.04 7.95
N PHE A 69 -1.83 -15.73 7.00
CA PHE A 69 -0.66 -15.21 6.29
C PHE A 69 -1.02 -14.99 4.82
N GLY A 70 -0.64 -13.82 4.30
CA GLY A 70 -0.92 -13.39 2.94
C GLY A 70 0.35 -13.03 2.17
N SER A 71 0.18 -12.80 0.87
CA SER A 71 1.25 -12.37 -0.04
C SER A 71 0.95 -11.07 -0.78
N SER A 72 -0.23 -10.46 -0.57
CA SER A 72 -0.64 -9.17 -1.14
C SER A 72 -1.44 -8.39 -0.10
N PHE A 73 -1.14 -7.10 0.03
CA PHE A 73 -1.74 -6.23 1.05
C PHE A 73 -1.94 -4.81 0.53
N GLY A 74 -2.96 -4.13 1.07
CA GLY A 74 -3.20 -2.72 0.77
C GLY A 74 -2.03 -1.83 1.24
N ALA A 75 -1.75 -0.76 0.52
CA ALA A 75 -0.61 0.11 0.83
C ALA A 75 -0.70 0.79 2.22
N ASP A 76 -1.89 1.22 2.62
CA ASP A 76 -2.16 1.79 3.95
C ASP A 76 -2.39 0.73 5.05
N GLN A 77 -2.39 -0.57 4.71
CA GLN A 77 -2.65 -1.63 5.67
C GLN A 77 -1.41 -1.87 6.55
N PRO A 78 -1.50 -1.74 7.89
CA PRO A 78 -0.41 -2.08 8.78
C PRO A 78 -0.15 -3.59 8.76
N LEU A 79 1.11 -3.99 8.61
CA LEU A 79 1.53 -5.38 8.54
C LEU A 79 2.54 -5.72 9.62
N ASP A 80 2.47 -6.97 10.08
CA ASP A 80 3.54 -7.64 10.79
C ASP A 80 4.23 -8.62 9.83
N ILE A 81 5.54 -8.75 9.94
CA ILE A 81 6.31 -9.74 9.17
C ILE A 81 7.19 -10.55 10.12
N PHE A 82 6.96 -11.85 10.11
CA PHE A 82 7.66 -12.82 10.95
C PHE A 82 8.45 -13.80 10.08
N THR A 83 9.61 -14.21 10.58
CA THR A 83 10.44 -15.24 9.97
C THR A 83 11.02 -16.15 11.04
N GLU A 84 11.38 -17.37 10.65
CA GLU A 84 12.05 -18.31 11.55
C GLU A 84 13.07 -19.13 10.75
N VAL A 85 14.25 -19.33 11.34
CA VAL A 85 15.25 -20.27 10.84
C VAL A 85 15.30 -21.48 11.78
N GLN A 86 15.06 -22.67 11.24
CA GLN A 86 15.34 -23.93 11.93
C GLN A 86 16.65 -24.49 11.39
N VAL A 87 17.70 -24.41 12.20
CA VAL A 87 19.03 -24.90 11.83
C VAL A 87 19.08 -26.43 11.88
N GLU A 88 20.06 -27.02 11.20
CA GLU A 88 20.25 -28.48 11.27
C GLU A 88 20.58 -28.92 12.70
N SER A 89 20.16 -30.14 13.07
CA SER A 89 20.40 -30.66 14.42
C SER A 89 21.88 -30.71 14.80
N GLY A 90 22.77 -30.89 13.82
CA GLY A 90 24.22 -30.88 14.02
C GLY A 90 24.82 -29.47 14.24
N HIS A 91 24.05 -28.41 13.96
CA HIS A 91 24.48 -27.02 14.12
C HIS A 91 23.97 -26.39 15.43
N VAL A 92 23.07 -27.06 16.16
CA VAL A 92 22.57 -26.55 17.45
C VAL A 92 23.70 -26.49 18.48
N ASN A 93 23.74 -25.41 19.26
CA ASN A 93 24.79 -25.07 20.23
C ASN A 93 26.18 -24.78 19.63
N THR A 94 26.23 -24.48 18.33
CA THR A 94 27.46 -24.00 17.66
C THR A 94 27.39 -22.49 17.50
N VAL A 95 28.55 -21.83 17.34
CA VAL A 95 28.58 -20.39 17.05
C VAL A 95 28.34 -20.18 15.55
N GLY A 96 27.45 -19.27 15.21
CA GLY A 96 27.08 -18.93 13.83
C GLY A 96 26.44 -17.56 13.69
N ASN A 97 26.10 -17.21 12.45
CA ASN A 97 25.46 -15.94 12.12
C ASN A 97 24.13 -16.18 11.41
N ILE A 98 23.16 -15.28 11.59
CA ILE A 98 21.88 -15.30 10.84
C ILE A 98 21.78 -14.03 10.01
N TYR A 99 21.37 -14.19 8.76
CA TYR A 99 21.27 -13.17 7.73
C TYR A 99 19.83 -13.03 7.27
N LEU A 100 19.44 -11.78 6.99
CA LEU A 100 18.15 -11.43 6.42
C LEU A 100 18.40 -10.45 5.29
N LEU A 101 17.93 -10.81 4.10
CA LEU A 101 18.04 -9.98 2.91
C LEU A 101 16.65 -9.64 2.37
N ILE A 102 16.50 -8.44 1.85
CA ILE A 102 15.29 -7.97 1.17
C ILE A 102 15.69 -7.50 -0.21
N GLN A 103 15.17 -8.16 -1.24
CA GLN A 103 15.25 -7.66 -2.59
C GLN A 103 14.05 -6.75 -2.89
N LEU A 104 14.33 -5.56 -3.42
CA LEU A 104 13.36 -4.56 -3.83
C LEU A 104 13.77 -4.02 -5.19
N GLY A 105 13.07 -4.44 -6.25
CA GLY A 105 13.47 -4.13 -7.62
C GLY A 105 14.83 -4.74 -7.95
N ALA A 106 15.79 -3.89 -8.32
CA ALA A 106 17.16 -4.30 -8.67
C ALA A 106 18.11 -4.36 -7.45
N ASP A 107 17.74 -3.71 -6.35
CA ASP A 107 18.59 -3.61 -5.17
C ASP A 107 18.30 -4.75 -4.19
N ILE A 108 19.35 -5.24 -3.54
CA ILE A 108 19.26 -6.20 -2.44
C ILE A 108 19.81 -5.52 -1.20
N PHE A 109 19.02 -5.53 -0.14
CA PHE A 109 19.35 -4.94 1.14
C PHE A 109 19.65 -6.05 2.14
N MET A 110 20.70 -5.90 2.94
CA MET A 110 20.97 -6.72 4.11
C MET A 110 20.51 -5.98 5.36
N ARG A 111 19.84 -6.68 6.27
CA ARG A 111 19.52 -6.14 7.58
C ARG A 111 20.71 -6.30 8.51
N LEU A 112 21.21 -5.19 9.03
CA LEU A 112 22.34 -5.15 9.95
C LEU A 112 21.91 -5.54 11.37
N GLU A 113 22.88 -5.79 12.25
CA GLU A 113 22.64 -6.02 13.68
C GLU A 113 21.87 -4.86 14.35
N SER A 114 22.08 -3.62 13.88
CA SER A 114 21.35 -2.44 14.34
C SER A 114 19.86 -2.46 14.00
N GLY A 115 19.43 -3.34 13.08
CA GLY A 115 18.10 -3.36 12.50
C GLY A 115 17.93 -2.45 11.28
N GLU A 116 18.94 -1.63 10.94
CA GLU A 116 18.97 -0.83 9.73
C GLU A 116 19.22 -1.69 8.49
N TYR A 117 18.89 -1.15 7.31
CA TYR A 117 19.10 -1.80 6.03
C TYR A 117 20.21 -1.11 5.25
N ALA A 118 21.16 -1.89 4.75
CA ALA A 118 22.22 -1.42 3.85
C ALA A 118 22.15 -2.17 2.52
N VAL A 119 22.46 -1.49 1.42
CA VAL A 119 22.57 -2.14 0.10
C VAL A 119 23.72 -3.14 0.14
N TRP A 120 23.44 -4.37 -0.27
CA TRP A 120 24.42 -5.43 -0.39
C TRP A 120 24.98 -5.47 -1.82
N ASP A 121 26.30 -5.54 -1.93
CA ASP A 121 27.00 -5.62 -3.21
C ASP A 121 27.04 -7.04 -3.81
N GLN A 122 26.31 -7.98 -3.20
CA GLN A 122 26.19 -9.38 -3.61
C GLN A 122 27.49 -10.18 -3.45
N THR A 123 28.44 -9.69 -2.65
CA THR A 123 29.66 -10.43 -2.29
C THR A 123 29.52 -11.03 -0.89
N LEU A 124 29.96 -12.27 -0.72
CA LEU A 124 29.96 -12.92 0.60
C LEU A 124 30.89 -12.20 1.60
N GLU A 125 31.96 -11.56 1.11
CA GLU A 125 32.90 -10.81 1.95
C GLU A 125 32.22 -9.64 2.68
N ASN A 126 31.29 -8.95 1.99
CA ASN A 126 30.58 -7.79 2.54
C ASN A 126 29.20 -8.14 3.09
N LEU A 127 28.83 -9.42 3.13
CA LEU A 127 27.57 -9.88 3.70
C LEU A 127 27.60 -9.74 5.23
N GLN A 128 26.73 -8.90 5.77
CA GLN A 128 26.62 -8.66 7.20
C GLN A 128 25.38 -9.34 7.80
N ALA A 129 25.56 -9.90 8.99
CA ALA A 129 24.53 -10.65 9.70
C ALA A 129 23.55 -9.72 10.42
N THR A 130 22.26 -10.08 10.41
CA THR A 130 21.28 -9.45 11.29
C THR A 130 21.45 -9.90 12.73
N LEU A 131 21.98 -11.11 12.96
CA LEU A 131 22.31 -11.66 14.27
C LEU A 131 23.70 -12.30 14.23
N PRO A 132 24.78 -11.53 14.48
CA PRO A 132 26.15 -12.05 14.43
C PRO A 132 26.53 -12.85 15.69
N GLY A 133 27.41 -13.84 15.55
CA GLY A 133 28.07 -14.53 16.67
C GLY A 133 27.13 -15.24 17.66
N ARG A 134 25.94 -15.65 17.21
CA ARG A 134 24.93 -16.34 18.03
C ARG A 134 25.37 -17.76 18.35
N THR A 135 25.03 -18.24 19.56
CA THR A 135 24.99 -19.69 19.82
C THR A 135 23.66 -20.21 19.30
N LEU A 136 23.70 -20.90 18.15
CA LEU A 136 22.52 -21.30 17.41
C LEU A 136 21.60 -22.21 18.22
N GLN A 137 20.33 -21.84 18.31
CA GLN A 137 19.25 -22.65 18.82
C GLN A 137 18.62 -23.48 17.69
N ALA A 138 17.82 -24.49 18.04
CA ALA A 138 17.10 -25.29 17.05
C ALA A 138 16.08 -24.48 16.23
N SER A 139 15.61 -23.35 16.79
CA SER A 139 14.66 -22.43 16.16
C SER A 139 15.05 -21.00 16.53
N GLU A 140 15.18 -20.16 15.51
CA GLU A 140 15.65 -18.77 15.60
C GLU A 140 14.61 -17.85 14.95
N PRO A 141 13.60 -17.38 15.73
CA PRO A 141 12.57 -16.47 15.23
C PRO A 141 13.11 -15.04 15.10
N ILE A 142 12.68 -14.35 14.04
CA ILE A 142 13.01 -12.95 13.77
C ILE A 142 11.72 -12.22 13.40
N THR A 143 11.40 -11.20 14.19
CA THR A 143 10.40 -10.19 13.83
C THR A 143 11.07 -9.11 12.99
N ILE A 144 10.64 -8.96 11.75
CA ILE A 144 11.22 -7.98 10.83
C ILE A 144 10.62 -6.60 11.11
N LEU A 145 9.29 -6.53 11.17
CA LEU A 145 8.49 -5.33 11.36
C LEU A 145 7.22 -5.71 12.12
N GLU A 146 6.70 -4.76 12.91
CA GLU A 146 5.41 -4.87 13.59
C GLU A 146 4.59 -3.61 13.32
N ASN A 147 3.35 -3.82 12.88
CA ASN A 147 2.34 -2.79 12.68
C ASN A 147 2.82 -1.62 11.79
N VAL A 148 3.45 -1.95 10.65
CA VAL A 148 3.98 -0.96 9.70
C VAL A 148 3.17 -0.96 8.41
N ALA A 149 2.70 0.22 8.00
CA ALA A 149 2.12 0.45 6.68
C ALA A 149 3.22 0.87 5.69
N PHE A 150 3.22 0.26 4.51
CA PHE A 150 4.29 0.42 3.51
C PHE A 150 4.00 1.53 2.48
N GLY A 151 2.74 1.88 2.26
CA GLY A 151 2.32 2.99 1.39
C GLY A 151 2.94 4.32 1.78
N PRO A 152 2.77 4.78 3.04
CA PRO A 152 3.41 5.99 3.55
C PRO A 152 4.95 5.97 3.51
N ALA A 153 5.55 4.77 3.48
CA ALA A 153 6.99 4.59 3.32
C ALA A 153 7.46 4.65 1.84
N GLY A 154 6.54 4.92 0.90
CA GLY A 154 6.83 5.04 -0.53
C GLY A 154 6.96 3.69 -1.24
N LEU A 155 6.46 2.61 -0.65
CA LEU A 155 6.56 1.24 -1.18
C LEU A 155 5.25 0.74 -1.79
N ALA A 156 4.29 1.62 -2.04
CA ALA A 156 3.08 1.26 -2.78
C ALA A 156 3.40 0.74 -4.19
N GLY A 157 2.77 -0.37 -4.59
CA GLY A 157 3.06 -1.07 -5.85
C GLY A 157 4.37 -1.86 -5.86
N ALA A 158 5.13 -1.86 -4.76
CA ALA A 158 6.36 -2.63 -4.65
C ALA A 158 6.08 -4.11 -4.34
N THR A 159 7.06 -4.95 -4.65
CA THR A 159 7.11 -6.33 -4.17
C THR A 159 8.42 -6.55 -3.43
N LEU A 160 8.33 -6.99 -2.18
CA LEU A 160 9.47 -7.36 -1.36
C LEU A 160 9.69 -8.87 -1.52
N SER A 161 10.94 -9.28 -1.75
CA SER A 161 11.35 -10.67 -1.68
C SER A 161 12.38 -10.84 -0.56
N ILE A 162 11.98 -11.54 0.49
CA ILE A 162 12.76 -11.68 1.72
C ILE A 162 13.43 -13.06 1.73
N PHE A 163 14.74 -13.07 1.89
CA PHE A 163 15.58 -14.26 1.98
C PHE A 163 16.20 -14.37 3.36
N LEU A 164 16.32 -15.61 3.85
CA LEU A 164 16.95 -15.94 5.11
C LEU A 164 18.17 -16.81 4.84
N ALA A 165 19.23 -16.60 5.60
CA ALA A 165 20.39 -17.49 5.57
C ALA A 165 21.05 -17.60 6.95
N TYR A 166 21.86 -18.63 7.15
CA TYR A 166 22.74 -18.73 8.30
C TYR A 166 24.04 -19.44 7.94
N ASP A 167 25.08 -19.20 8.74
CA ASP A 167 26.33 -19.96 8.73
C ASP A 167 26.67 -20.46 10.14
N THR A 168 27.66 -21.34 10.22
CA THR A 168 28.10 -21.90 11.50
C THR A 168 29.58 -22.33 11.45
N THR A 169 30.24 -22.23 12.59
CA THR A 169 31.58 -22.78 12.79
C THR A 169 31.65 -24.31 12.64
N ALA A 170 30.53 -25.04 12.80
CA ALA A 170 30.48 -26.49 12.55
C ALA A 170 30.62 -26.87 11.08
N ALA A 171 30.32 -25.95 10.16
CA ALA A 171 30.47 -26.12 8.71
C ALA A 171 31.11 -24.86 8.13
N THR A 172 32.39 -24.64 8.45
CA THR A 172 33.11 -23.41 8.06
C THR A 172 33.10 -23.22 6.55
N GLY A 173 32.69 -22.03 6.10
CA GLY A 173 32.63 -21.65 4.69
C GLY A 173 31.35 -22.09 3.96
N GLU A 174 30.41 -22.74 4.67
CA GLU A 174 29.11 -23.11 4.12
C GLU A 174 28.04 -22.09 4.52
N LEU A 175 27.14 -21.78 3.60
CA LEU A 175 25.97 -20.94 3.84
C LEU A 175 24.71 -21.75 3.57
N TYR A 176 23.75 -21.69 4.48
CA TYR A 176 22.45 -22.35 4.37
C TYR A 176 21.38 -21.28 4.16
N TYR A 177 20.52 -21.40 3.16
CA TYR A 177 19.58 -20.35 2.83
C TYR A 177 18.24 -20.84 2.27
N SER A 178 17.23 -19.97 2.34
CA SER A 178 15.92 -20.18 1.71
C SER A 178 16.04 -20.08 0.19
N GLY A 179 15.75 -21.16 -0.54
CA GLY A 179 15.79 -21.14 -2.01
C GLY A 179 14.61 -20.42 -2.66
N VAL A 180 13.48 -20.29 -1.95
CA VAL A 180 12.33 -19.46 -2.34
C VAL A 180 12.15 -18.35 -1.32
N PRO A 181 11.99 -17.08 -1.73
CA PRO A 181 11.79 -15.98 -0.80
C PRO A 181 10.36 -15.95 -0.24
N LEU A 182 10.21 -15.36 0.94
CA LEU A 182 8.92 -14.81 1.35
C LEU A 182 8.61 -13.61 0.44
N THR A 183 7.53 -13.67 -0.32
CA THR A 183 7.09 -12.60 -1.22
C THR A 183 5.94 -11.82 -0.60
N VAL A 184 6.09 -10.50 -0.51
CA VAL A 184 5.07 -9.57 0.00
C VAL A 184 4.84 -8.48 -1.04
N ALA A 185 3.70 -8.52 -1.71
CA ALA A 185 3.28 -7.46 -2.62
C ALA A 185 2.51 -6.39 -1.84
N ILE A 186 2.90 -5.14 -2.05
CA ILE A 186 2.16 -3.97 -1.57
C ILE A 186 1.39 -3.44 -2.76
N GLU A 187 0.07 -3.43 -2.66
CA GLU A 187 -0.79 -2.95 -3.73
C GLU A 187 -0.48 -1.49 -4.05
N ALA A 188 -0.67 -1.10 -5.30
CA ALA A 188 -0.57 0.31 -5.65
C ALA A 188 -1.66 1.08 -4.89
N GLU A 189 -1.33 2.29 -4.42
CA GLU A 189 -2.34 3.17 -3.85
C GLU A 189 -3.44 3.40 -4.88
N VAL A 190 -4.66 2.98 -4.55
CA VAL A 190 -5.85 3.36 -5.31
C VAL A 190 -6.24 4.75 -4.84
N THR A 191 -5.41 5.74 -5.16
CA THR A 191 -5.80 7.13 -4.96
C THR A 191 -6.96 7.43 -5.90
N GLU A 192 -8.12 7.79 -5.33
CA GLU A 192 -9.23 8.31 -6.12
C GLU A 192 -8.68 9.45 -6.99
N ALA A 193 -8.86 9.34 -8.31
CA ALA A 193 -8.37 10.34 -9.25
C ALA A 193 -8.83 11.73 -8.82
N ALA A 194 -7.92 12.70 -8.78
CA ALA A 194 -8.26 14.08 -8.40
C ALA A 194 -9.39 14.63 -9.30
N SER A 195 -9.43 14.22 -10.56
CA SER A 195 -10.50 14.51 -11.51
C SER A 195 -11.85 13.90 -11.11
N LEU A 196 -11.90 12.70 -10.51
CA LEU A 196 -13.13 12.07 -10.02
C LEU A 196 -13.66 12.80 -8.78
N THR A 197 -12.79 13.10 -7.82
CA THR A 197 -13.14 13.92 -6.64
C THR A 197 -13.68 15.29 -7.06
N PHE A 198 -12.99 15.94 -8.00
CA PHE A 198 -13.42 17.23 -8.54
C PHE A 198 -14.73 17.13 -9.33
N PHE A 199 -14.91 16.06 -10.11
CA PHE A 199 -16.14 15.80 -10.85
C PHE A 199 -17.34 15.67 -9.93
N ARG A 200 -17.21 14.87 -8.86
CA ARG A 200 -18.29 14.66 -7.88
C ARG A 200 -18.71 15.97 -7.21
N SER A 201 -17.74 16.83 -6.89
CA SER A 201 -17.96 18.07 -6.14
C SER A 201 -18.47 19.23 -7.00
N ASN A 202 -17.89 19.44 -8.20
CA ASN A 202 -18.08 20.67 -8.97
C ASN A 202 -18.76 20.46 -10.33
N ILE A 203 -18.77 19.23 -10.86
CA ILE A 203 -19.23 18.97 -12.23
C ILE A 203 -20.56 18.23 -12.28
N SER A 204 -20.71 17.16 -11.48
CA SER A 204 -21.83 16.23 -11.61
C SER A 204 -23.17 16.94 -11.44
N SER A 205 -23.44 17.52 -10.27
CA SER A 205 -24.69 18.26 -10.03
C SER A 205 -24.72 19.63 -10.74
N PRO A 206 -23.70 20.49 -10.59
CA PRO A 206 -23.77 21.88 -11.08
C PRO A 206 -23.75 22.00 -12.61
N ILE A 207 -23.15 21.04 -13.32
CA ILE A 207 -22.98 21.09 -14.78
C ILE A 207 -23.77 19.98 -15.47
N ILE A 208 -23.47 18.71 -15.17
CA ILE A 208 -24.08 17.59 -15.91
C ILE A 208 -25.57 17.50 -15.66
N GLN A 209 -25.98 17.40 -14.38
CA GLN A 209 -27.40 17.28 -14.04
C GLN A 209 -28.19 18.56 -14.32
N SER A 210 -27.56 19.72 -14.27
CA SER A 210 -28.25 21.01 -14.44
C SER A 210 -28.36 21.46 -15.90
N ASN A 211 -27.31 21.26 -16.71
CA ASN A 211 -27.21 21.88 -18.04
C ASN A 211 -27.13 20.86 -19.19
N CYS A 212 -26.51 19.69 -18.96
CA CYS A 212 -26.21 18.76 -20.05
C CYS A 212 -27.27 17.65 -20.19
N ILE A 213 -27.81 17.17 -19.07
CA ILE A 213 -28.62 15.94 -19.05
C ILE A 213 -29.96 16.08 -19.78
N GLY A 214 -30.51 17.28 -19.90
CA GLY A 214 -31.75 17.51 -20.66
C GLY A 214 -31.64 17.15 -22.14
N CYS A 215 -30.42 17.17 -22.70
CA CYS A 215 -30.15 16.74 -24.07
C CYS A 215 -29.41 15.40 -24.12
N HIS A 216 -28.40 15.23 -23.26
CA HIS A 216 -27.48 14.10 -23.22
C HIS A 216 -27.99 13.00 -22.28
N VAL A 217 -29.16 12.46 -22.58
CA VAL A 217 -29.78 11.32 -21.88
C VAL A 217 -30.36 10.37 -22.92
N SER A 218 -30.56 9.10 -22.54
CA SER A 218 -31.21 8.12 -23.42
C SER A 218 -32.58 8.62 -23.88
N GLY A 219 -32.81 8.60 -25.20
CA GLY A 219 -34.03 9.14 -25.83
C GLY A 219 -34.09 10.68 -25.91
N GLY A 220 -33.10 11.41 -25.39
CA GLY A 220 -33.02 12.87 -25.49
C GLY A 220 -32.50 13.35 -26.86
N PRO A 221 -32.57 14.68 -27.13
CA PRO A 221 -32.10 15.29 -28.38
C PRO A 221 -30.66 14.93 -28.78
N ALA A 222 -29.78 14.66 -27.82
CA ALA A 222 -28.39 14.25 -28.05
C ALA A 222 -28.12 12.80 -27.61
N GLY A 223 -29.16 11.99 -27.41
CA GLY A 223 -29.06 10.60 -26.97
C GLY A 223 -28.39 9.65 -27.97
N GLY A 224 -28.23 10.07 -29.24
CA GLY A 224 -27.47 9.34 -30.25
C GLY A 224 -25.95 9.65 -30.26
N THR A 225 -25.48 10.49 -29.34
CA THR A 225 -24.04 10.79 -29.20
C THR A 225 -23.37 9.85 -28.19
N PRO A 226 -22.04 9.73 -28.18
CA PRO A 226 -21.34 8.94 -27.15
C PRO A 226 -21.44 9.51 -25.72
N LEU A 227 -21.93 10.75 -25.57
CA LEU A 227 -22.15 11.39 -24.28
C LEU A 227 -23.60 11.20 -23.86
N VAL A 228 -23.90 10.07 -23.22
CA VAL A 228 -25.22 9.77 -22.65
C VAL A 228 -25.06 9.62 -21.14
N TYR A 229 -25.71 10.51 -20.39
CA TYR A 229 -25.66 10.55 -18.93
C TYR A 229 -26.87 9.88 -18.29
N VAL A 230 -26.70 9.44 -17.06
CA VAL A 230 -27.76 8.96 -16.17
C VAL A 230 -28.12 10.01 -15.12
N THR A 231 -29.39 10.03 -14.72
CA THR A 231 -29.92 11.00 -13.75
C THR A 231 -29.51 10.65 -12.32
N ASN A 232 -29.58 11.63 -11.43
CA ASN A 232 -29.26 11.47 -10.00
C ASN A 232 -30.13 10.44 -9.24
N GLY A 233 -31.23 9.96 -9.84
CA GLY A 233 -32.05 8.87 -9.31
C GLY A 233 -31.47 7.48 -9.55
N VAL A 234 -30.41 7.36 -10.36
CA VAL A 234 -29.71 6.10 -10.62
C VAL A 234 -28.56 5.94 -9.62
N GLU A 235 -28.47 4.77 -8.98
CA GLU A 235 -27.34 4.45 -8.11
C GLU A 235 -26.01 4.51 -8.89
N GLY A 236 -24.98 5.13 -8.32
CA GLY A 236 -23.69 5.29 -9.00
C GLY A 236 -23.72 6.27 -10.19
N PHE A 237 -24.70 7.18 -10.28
CA PHE A 237 -24.80 8.12 -11.40
C PHE A 237 -23.56 9.00 -11.58
N GLN A 238 -22.88 9.37 -10.49
CA GLN A 238 -21.68 10.21 -10.56
C GLN A 238 -20.53 9.44 -11.23
N ASP A 239 -20.30 8.19 -10.84
CA ASP A 239 -19.23 7.36 -11.39
C ASP A 239 -19.52 6.98 -12.84
N THR A 240 -20.78 6.65 -13.14
CA THR A 240 -21.23 6.37 -14.51
C THR A 240 -20.98 7.58 -15.42
N ASN A 241 -21.42 8.78 -15.01
CA ASN A 241 -21.27 9.99 -15.81
C ASN A 241 -19.82 10.44 -15.93
N TYR A 242 -19.01 10.26 -14.88
CA TYR A 242 -17.57 10.50 -14.93
C TYR A 242 -16.89 9.59 -15.97
N ASN A 243 -17.18 8.29 -15.93
CA ASN A 243 -16.61 7.32 -16.87
C ASN A 243 -17.00 7.64 -18.32
N THR A 244 -18.26 8.02 -18.58
CA THR A 244 -18.70 8.49 -19.90
C THR A 244 -17.84 9.66 -20.42
N LEU A 245 -17.53 10.65 -19.57
CA LEU A 245 -16.67 11.77 -19.94
C LEU A 245 -15.21 11.37 -20.14
N LEU A 246 -14.69 10.56 -19.23
CA LEU A 246 -13.33 10.05 -19.27
C LEU A 246 -13.08 9.28 -20.57
N GLU A 247 -13.98 8.38 -20.93
CA GLU A 247 -13.93 7.60 -22.17
C GLU A 247 -14.03 8.49 -23.41
N TYR A 248 -14.92 9.49 -23.40
CA TYR A 248 -15.02 10.45 -24.50
C TYR A 248 -13.72 11.21 -24.72
N ILE A 249 -13.13 11.74 -23.64
CA ILE A 249 -11.87 12.50 -23.68
C ILE A 249 -10.73 11.63 -24.20
N LYS A 250 -10.66 10.36 -23.77
CA LYS A 250 -9.60 9.41 -24.16
C LYS A 250 -9.74 8.92 -25.61
N ASN A 251 -10.95 8.55 -26.01
CA ASN A 251 -11.14 7.68 -27.18
C ASN A 251 -11.67 8.44 -28.40
N VAL A 252 -12.25 9.62 -28.24
CA VAL A 252 -12.76 10.40 -29.38
C VAL A 252 -11.64 11.27 -29.95
N PRO A 253 -11.40 11.28 -31.27
CA PRO A 253 -10.44 12.18 -31.89
C PRO A 253 -10.74 13.65 -31.56
N ASN A 254 -9.74 14.31 -30.98
CA ASN A 254 -9.83 15.66 -30.42
C ASN A 254 -10.91 15.80 -29.33
N GLY A 255 -11.13 14.75 -28.52
CA GLY A 255 -12.15 14.68 -27.48
C GLY A 255 -12.08 15.85 -26.49
N SER A 256 -10.89 16.16 -25.96
CA SER A 256 -10.68 17.30 -25.05
C SER A 256 -11.04 18.64 -25.69
N SER A 257 -10.61 18.89 -26.93
CA SER A 257 -10.93 20.15 -27.63
C SER A 257 -12.43 20.26 -27.95
N LYS A 258 -13.08 19.15 -28.29
CA LYS A 258 -14.53 19.10 -28.54
C LYS A 258 -15.32 19.33 -27.26
N ILE A 259 -14.92 18.71 -26.15
CA ILE A 259 -15.64 18.84 -24.90
C ILE A 259 -15.52 20.24 -24.31
N LEU A 260 -14.45 20.98 -24.61
CA LEU A 260 -14.31 22.39 -24.25
C LEU A 260 -15.08 23.33 -25.19
N SER A 261 -15.13 23.06 -26.49
CA SER A 261 -15.77 23.97 -27.46
C SER A 261 -17.30 23.83 -27.54
N ARG A 262 -17.84 22.61 -27.44
CA ARG A 262 -19.27 22.34 -27.67
C ARG A 262 -20.19 22.99 -26.63
N PRO A 263 -19.90 22.95 -25.31
CA PRO A 263 -20.75 23.61 -24.32
C PRO A 263 -20.85 25.13 -24.51
N GLN A 264 -19.85 25.75 -25.15
CA GLN A 264 -19.86 27.18 -25.49
C GLN A 264 -20.68 27.50 -26.75
N GLY A 265 -21.33 26.50 -27.37
CA GLY A 265 -22.10 26.66 -28.60
C GLY A 265 -21.27 26.58 -29.88
N ILE A 266 -19.95 26.39 -29.78
CA ILE A 266 -19.06 26.36 -30.95
C ILE A 266 -19.23 25.01 -31.67
N GLY A 267 -19.92 25.07 -32.80
CA GLY A 267 -20.27 23.89 -33.58
C GLY A 267 -21.26 22.96 -32.88
N HIS A 268 -22.00 23.43 -31.86
CA HIS A 268 -22.94 22.59 -31.12
C HIS A 268 -24.39 22.92 -31.52
N GLY A 269 -25.11 21.93 -32.05
CA GLY A 269 -26.47 22.13 -32.57
C GLY A 269 -27.50 22.55 -31.53
N GLY A 270 -27.24 22.29 -30.24
CA GLY A 270 -28.07 22.73 -29.11
C GLY A 270 -27.79 24.14 -28.61
N GLY A 271 -26.85 24.87 -29.24
CA GLY A 271 -26.44 26.19 -28.79
C GLY A 271 -25.50 26.17 -27.58
N ALA A 272 -25.27 27.35 -27.01
CA ALA A 272 -24.40 27.55 -25.85
C ALA A 272 -25.15 27.23 -24.55
N VAL A 273 -24.54 26.38 -23.72
CA VAL A 273 -25.03 25.98 -22.38
C VAL A 273 -24.08 26.40 -21.26
N LEU A 274 -22.79 26.57 -21.55
CA LEU A 274 -21.79 27.15 -20.65
C LEU A 274 -21.16 28.36 -21.34
N ALA A 275 -21.35 29.55 -20.78
CA ALA A 275 -20.72 30.75 -21.31
C ALA A 275 -19.20 30.74 -21.02
N THR A 276 -18.38 31.24 -21.95
CA THR A 276 -16.91 31.23 -21.85
C THR A 276 -16.38 31.84 -20.54
N GLU A 277 -16.99 32.92 -20.07
CA GLU A 277 -16.56 33.63 -18.84
C GLU A 277 -17.30 33.14 -17.57
N SER A 278 -18.02 32.02 -17.64
CA SER A 278 -18.78 31.51 -16.49
C SER A 278 -17.92 30.67 -15.56
N ALA A 279 -18.24 30.69 -14.27
CA ALA A 279 -17.63 29.79 -13.28
C ALA A 279 -17.78 28.31 -13.69
N GLY A 280 -18.96 27.93 -14.22
CA GLY A 280 -19.18 26.57 -14.72
C GLY A 280 -18.27 26.18 -15.88
N PHE A 281 -17.92 27.12 -16.77
CA PHE A 281 -16.94 26.84 -17.83
C PHE A 281 -15.50 26.75 -17.31
N ALA A 282 -15.16 27.53 -16.28
CA ALA A 282 -13.87 27.44 -15.60
C ALA A 282 -13.70 26.07 -14.91
N ASP A 283 -14.71 25.64 -14.13
CA ASP A 283 -14.72 24.32 -13.49
C ASP A 283 -14.64 23.19 -14.52
N TRP A 284 -15.41 23.31 -15.62
CA TRP A 284 -15.37 22.36 -16.72
C TRP A 284 -13.96 22.25 -17.34
N SER A 285 -13.30 23.38 -17.56
CA SER A 285 -11.94 23.44 -18.12
C SER A 285 -10.89 22.85 -17.16
N GLN A 286 -11.04 23.11 -15.86
CA GLN A 286 -10.19 22.51 -14.82
C GLN A 286 -10.36 20.99 -14.76
N PHE A 287 -11.60 20.49 -14.84
CA PHE A 287 -11.88 19.06 -14.89
C PHE A 287 -11.18 18.40 -16.08
N VAL A 288 -11.36 18.93 -17.30
CA VAL A 288 -10.75 18.39 -18.52
C VAL A 288 -9.22 18.39 -18.42
N SER A 289 -8.63 19.47 -17.89
CA SER A 289 -7.18 19.56 -17.68
C SER A 289 -6.68 18.51 -16.68
N SER A 290 -7.42 18.27 -15.60
CA SER A 290 -7.09 17.26 -14.58
C SER A 290 -7.12 15.86 -15.18
N VAL A 291 -8.14 15.53 -15.98
CA VAL A 291 -8.22 14.26 -16.70
C VAL A 291 -7.05 14.09 -17.67
N GLN A 292 -6.69 15.12 -18.43
CA GLN A 292 -5.57 15.04 -19.37
C GLN A 292 -4.22 14.82 -18.66
N ASN A 293 -4.01 15.49 -17.52
CA ASN A 293 -2.81 15.30 -16.70
C ASN A 293 -2.73 13.89 -16.14
N GLU A 294 -3.84 13.34 -15.62
CA GLU A 294 -3.87 11.96 -15.11
C GLU A 294 -3.63 10.92 -16.20
N VAL A 295 -4.20 11.12 -17.40
CA VAL A 295 -3.95 10.24 -18.55
C VAL A 295 -2.48 10.29 -18.98
N ALA A 296 -1.85 11.46 -18.97
CA ALA A 296 -0.43 11.61 -19.28
C ALA A 296 0.48 10.97 -18.20
N SER A 297 0.14 11.13 -16.92
CA SER A 297 0.87 10.57 -15.77
C SER A 297 0.75 9.04 -15.67
N ASN A 298 -0.42 8.48 -15.97
CA ASN A 298 -0.62 7.02 -16.05
C ASN A 298 0.16 6.38 -17.21
N GLY A 299 0.60 7.17 -18.21
CA GLY A 299 1.56 6.75 -19.24
C GLY A 299 3.02 7.09 -18.92
N SER A 300 3.30 7.82 -17.82
CA SER A 300 4.62 8.39 -17.49
C SER A 300 5.13 8.04 -16.09
N ASN A 301 4.56 7.02 -15.43
CA ASN A 301 4.82 6.70 -14.03
C ASN A 301 6.23 6.10 -13.73
N VAL A 302 7.24 6.47 -14.53
CA VAL A 302 8.65 6.12 -14.31
C VAL A 302 9.52 7.37 -14.02
N GLN A 303 9.01 8.61 -14.18
CA GLN A 303 9.88 9.80 -14.09
C GLN A 303 9.60 10.79 -12.95
N SER A 304 8.54 10.65 -12.15
CA SER A 304 8.14 11.71 -11.20
C SER A 304 8.66 11.56 -9.76
N ILE A 305 9.29 10.44 -9.37
CA ILE A 305 9.64 10.19 -7.95
C ILE A 305 11.06 10.65 -7.58
N PHE A 306 11.92 10.97 -8.55
CA PHE A 306 13.30 11.43 -8.28
C PHE A 306 13.53 12.94 -8.44
N ALA A 307 12.48 13.75 -8.52
CA ALA A 307 12.65 15.21 -8.44
C ALA A 307 13.09 15.69 -7.03
N ALA A 308 12.97 14.85 -6.00
CA ALA A 308 13.36 15.17 -4.62
C ALA A 308 14.64 14.45 -4.13
N VAL A 309 15.25 13.57 -4.95
CA VAL A 309 16.64 13.13 -4.75
C VAL A 309 17.46 13.79 -5.83
N ALA A 310 18.04 14.94 -5.51
CA ALA A 310 18.85 15.71 -6.43
C ALA A 310 19.95 14.84 -7.07
N LYS A 311 19.74 14.43 -8.33
CA LYS A 311 20.86 14.14 -9.22
C LYS A 311 21.59 15.47 -9.38
N MET A 312 22.83 15.55 -8.91
CA MET A 312 23.75 16.57 -9.40
C MET A 312 23.69 16.50 -10.93
N ASP A 313 23.41 17.62 -11.59
CA ASP A 313 23.45 17.68 -13.05
C ASP A 313 24.86 17.28 -13.55
N ASN A 314 25.01 17.02 -14.85
CA ASN A 314 26.29 16.56 -15.40
C ASN A 314 27.43 17.56 -15.14
N GLU A 315 27.13 18.87 -15.03
CA GLU A 315 28.12 19.91 -14.74
C GLU A 315 28.54 19.84 -13.27
N GLN A 316 27.60 19.69 -12.34
CA GLN A 316 27.87 19.54 -10.91
C GLN A 316 28.59 18.22 -10.58
N THR A 317 28.23 17.14 -11.28
CA THR A 317 28.88 15.82 -11.18
C THR A 317 30.32 15.89 -11.69
N LEU A 318 30.55 16.52 -12.85
CA LEU A 318 31.90 16.75 -13.39
C LEU A 318 32.72 17.65 -12.47
N ARG A 319 32.11 18.71 -11.91
CA ARG A 319 32.77 19.65 -10.99
C ARG A 319 33.23 18.95 -9.72
N LYS A 320 32.40 18.06 -9.17
CA LYS A 320 32.73 17.24 -8.00
C LYS A 320 33.80 16.19 -8.33
N ALA A 321 33.70 15.52 -9.48
CA ALA A 321 34.70 14.55 -9.93
C ALA A 321 36.08 15.19 -10.19
N ALA A 322 36.13 16.36 -10.84
CA ALA A 322 37.37 17.09 -11.12
C ALA A 322 38.05 17.61 -9.83
N LEU A 323 37.27 18.05 -8.84
CA LEU A 323 37.79 18.39 -7.52
C LEU A 323 38.35 17.16 -6.79
N LEU A 324 37.66 16.02 -6.84
CA LEU A 324 38.04 14.81 -6.10
C LEU A 324 39.24 14.06 -6.71
N TYR A 325 39.35 14.04 -8.04
CA TYR A 325 40.43 13.29 -8.72
C TYR A 325 41.57 14.17 -9.23
N ALA A 326 41.32 15.43 -9.56
CA ALA A 326 42.31 16.33 -10.17
C ALA A 326 42.61 17.58 -9.33
N GLY A 327 41.93 17.78 -8.19
CA GLY A 327 42.21 18.88 -7.26
C GLY A 327 41.92 20.29 -7.81
N ARG A 328 41.18 20.40 -8.91
CA ARG A 328 40.83 21.69 -9.54
C ARG A 328 39.44 21.63 -10.18
N LEU A 329 38.81 22.80 -10.33
CA LEU A 329 37.55 22.92 -11.04
C LEU A 329 37.74 22.66 -12.55
N PRO A 330 36.74 22.06 -13.23
CA PRO A 330 36.75 21.90 -14.69
C PRO A 330 36.55 23.24 -15.39
#